data_AF-A0A7S4HHI2-F1
#
_entry.id   AF-A0A7S4HHI2-F1
#
_cell.length_a   1.000
_cell.length_b   1.000
_cell.length_c   1.000
_cell.angle_alpha   90.00
_cell.angle_beta   90.00
_cell.angle_gamma   90.00
#
_symmetry.space_group_name_H-M   'P 1'
#
loop_
_entity.id
_entity.type
_entity.pdbx_description
1 polymer ?
#
loop_
_entity_poly.entity_id
_entity_poly.type
_entity_poly.pdbx_seq_one_letter_code
_entity_poly.pdbx_strand_id
1 'polypeptide(L)'
;LVTRKEEFAERITSFWREQIAPRLERHDKLKSYIVDFAVTGDDFENVWVVELNPFLTSTSPNLFSWVKDKEVLYNGPFEFRIREKSSPGVLGDMTSEWRAIIDSTR
;
A
#
# COMPACT_ATOMS: atom_id res chain seq x y z
N LEU A 1 2.58 14.03 4.81
CA LEU A 1 2.12 12.88 3.99
C LEU A 1 1.28 13.33 2.80
N VAL A 2 0.12 13.97 2.99
CA VAL A 2 -0.74 14.44 1.87
C VAL A 2 0.02 15.37 0.91
N THR A 3 0.85 16.27 1.42
CA THR A 3 1.67 17.20 0.61
C THR A 3 2.78 16.53 -0.20
N ARG A 4 3.09 15.27 0.07
CA ARG A 4 4.12 14.48 -0.64
C ARG A 4 3.48 13.33 -1.44
N LYS A 5 2.18 13.39 -1.71
CA LYS A 5 1.40 12.32 -2.34
C LYS A 5 2.03 11.87 -3.66
N GLU A 6 2.34 12.82 -4.54
CA GLU A 6 2.90 12.56 -5.86
C GLU A 6 4.31 11.96 -5.76
N GLU A 7 5.11 12.45 -4.81
CA GLU A 7 6.45 11.93 -4.55
C GLU A 7 6.40 10.46 -4.07
N PHE A 8 5.52 10.13 -3.13
CA PHE A 8 5.33 8.75 -2.68
C PHE A 8 4.84 7.84 -3.79
N ALA A 9 3.87 8.31 -4.58
CA ALA A 9 3.37 7.57 -5.72
C ALA A 9 4.50 7.21 -6.69
N GLU A 10 5.29 8.20 -7.12
CA GLU A 10 6.39 8.01 -8.07
C GLU A 10 7.49 7.10 -7.50
N ARG A 11 7.83 7.27 -6.22
CA ARG A 11 8.86 6.46 -5.58
C ARG A 11 8.46 4.99 -5.50
N ILE A 12 7.22 4.71 -5.07
CA ILE A 12 6.71 3.34 -4.96
C ILE A 12 6.59 2.70 -6.35
N THR A 13 6.03 3.42 -7.34
CA THR A 13 5.86 2.87 -8.69
C THR A 13 7.20 2.64 -9.40
N SER A 14 8.16 3.55 -9.25
CA SER A 14 9.51 3.37 -9.80
C SER A 14 10.22 2.19 -9.15
N PHE A 15 10.16 2.06 -7.81
CA PHE A 15 10.70 0.90 -7.12
C PHE A 15 10.05 -0.41 -7.60
N TRP A 16 8.72 -0.45 -7.73
CA TRP A 16 8.03 -1.63 -8.24
C TRP A 16 8.47 -1.96 -9.67
N ARG A 17 8.46 -0.98 -10.58
CA ARG A 17 8.77 -1.16 -12.01
C ARG A 17 10.20 -1.62 -12.24
N GLU A 18 11.15 -1.06 -11.49
CA GLU A 18 12.59 -1.28 -11.74
C GLU A 18 13.13 -2.48 -10.96
N GLN A 19 12.55 -2.78 -9.80
CA GLN A 19 13.05 -3.83 -8.92
C GLN A 19 12.11 -5.02 -8.80
N ILE A 20 10.81 -4.80 -8.62
CA ILE A 20 9.90 -5.90 -8.23
C ILE A 20 9.33 -6.61 -9.46
N ALA A 21 8.70 -5.88 -10.38
CA ALA A 21 8.08 -6.43 -11.58
C ALA A 21 9.00 -7.36 -12.38
N PRO A 22 10.26 -6.99 -12.71
CA PRO A 22 11.14 -7.86 -13.50
C PRO A 22 11.48 -9.20 -12.83
N ARG A 23 11.39 -9.27 -11.50
CA ARG A 23 11.62 -10.49 -10.72
C ARG A 23 10.35 -11.34 -10.69
N LEU A 24 9.20 -10.73 -10.48
CA LEU A 24 7.91 -11.43 -10.41
C LEU A 24 7.43 -11.96 -11.77
N GLU A 25 7.68 -11.23 -12.86
CA GLU A 25 7.29 -11.63 -14.22
C GLU A 25 7.90 -12.96 -14.67
N ARG A 26 9.07 -13.32 -14.12
CA ARG A 26 9.75 -14.59 -14.38
C ARG A 26 9.02 -15.80 -13.76
N HIS A 27 8.04 -15.56 -12.90
CA HIS A 27 7.25 -16.61 -12.27
C HIS A 27 5.91 -16.79 -13.01
N ASP A 28 5.70 -17.96 -13.59
CA ASP A 28 4.49 -18.26 -14.39
C ASP A 28 3.18 -18.18 -13.61
N LYS A 29 3.25 -18.30 -12.28
CA LYS A 29 2.07 -18.29 -11.39
C LYS A 29 1.70 -16.90 -10.87
N LEU A 30 2.57 -15.90 -11.01
CA LEU A 30 2.40 -14.56 -10.42
C LEU A 30 2.08 -13.52 -11.49
N LYS A 31 0.94 -13.70 -12.16
CA LYS A 31 0.47 -12.79 -13.21
C LYS A 31 -0.35 -11.60 -12.68
N SER A 32 -0.94 -11.74 -11.49
CA SER A 32 -1.63 -10.68 -10.78
C SER A 32 -1.43 -10.84 -9.28
N TYR A 33 -1.18 -9.73 -8.59
CA TYR A 33 -0.84 -9.71 -7.16
C TYR A 33 -1.11 -8.34 -6.55
N ILE A 34 -1.10 -8.28 -5.22
CA ILE A 34 -1.10 -7.07 -4.41
C ILE A 34 0.23 -7.05 -3.66
N VAL A 35 0.89 -5.90 -3.63
CA VAL A 35 2.16 -5.72 -2.92
C VAL A 35 1.97 -4.67 -1.84
N ASP A 36 2.29 -5.03 -0.61
CA ASP A 36 2.32 -4.08 0.49
C ASP A 36 3.74 -3.54 0.65
N PHE A 37 3.86 -2.22 0.56
CA PHE A 37 5.14 -1.52 0.69
C PHE A 37 5.22 -0.75 2.01
N ALA A 38 6.42 -0.74 2.60
CA ALA A 38 6.77 0.20 3.66
C ALA A 38 7.73 1.25 3.09
N VAL A 39 7.46 2.52 3.40
CA VAL A 39 8.39 3.61 3.10
C VAL A 39 8.97 4.13 4.41
N THR A 40 10.30 4.10 4.55
CA THR A 40 11.01 4.34 5.81
C THR A 40 12.22 5.24 5.63
N GLY A 41 12.84 5.63 6.74
CA GLY A 41 13.94 6.61 6.77
C GLY A 41 13.41 7.98 7.18
N ASP A 42 14.31 8.86 7.61
CA ASP A 42 13.95 10.19 8.13
C ASP A 42 13.28 11.05 7.05
N ASP A 43 13.70 10.86 5.79
CA ASP A 43 13.17 11.55 4.62
C ASP A 43 12.30 10.65 3.74
N PHE A 44 11.93 9.46 4.22
CA PHE A 44 11.15 8.45 3.49
C PHE A 44 11.83 7.97 2.19
N GLU A 45 13.15 7.85 2.23
CA GLU A 45 13.98 7.51 1.08
C GLU A 45 13.98 6.02 0.73
N ASN A 46 13.67 5.15 1.69
CA ASN A 46 13.75 3.70 1.51
C ASN A 46 12.36 3.10 1.25
N VAL A 47 12.25 2.20 0.27
CA VAL A 47 11.04 1.42 -0.02
C VAL A 47 11.31 -0.06 0.16
N TRP A 48 10.45 -0.74 0.90
CA TRP A 48 10.56 -2.16 1.21
C TRP A 48 9.30 -2.91 0.80
N VAL A 49 9.44 -4.15 0.35
CA VAL A 49 8.31 -5.08 0.23
C VAL A 49 8.07 -5.71 1.59
N VAL A 50 6.85 -5.61 2.10
CA VAL A 50 6.43 -6.20 3.37
C VAL A 50 5.70 -7.52 3.12
N GLU A 51 4.79 -7.53 2.14
CA GLU A 51 3.95 -8.68 1.85
C GLU A 51 3.60 -8.76 0.35
N LEU A 52 3.42 -9.99 -0.13
CA LEU A 52 2.82 -10.30 -1.43
C LEU A 52 1.53 -11.06 -1.23
N ASN A 53 0.42 -10.44 -1.63
CA ASN A 53 -0.92 -10.97 -1.50
C ASN A 53 -1.47 -11.39 -2.87
N PRO A 54 -2.34 -12.41 -2.93
CA PRO A 54 -3.01 -12.76 -4.17
C PRO A 54 -4.00 -11.65 -4.58
N PHE A 55 -4.15 -11.42 -5.88
CA PHE A 55 -5.12 -10.47 -6.42
C PHE A 55 -6.53 -11.08 -6.43
N LEU A 56 -7.15 -11.12 -5.25
CA LEU A 56 -8.45 -11.72 -4.99
C LEU A 56 -9.32 -10.78 -4.17
N THR A 57 -10.65 -10.90 -4.32
CA THR A 57 -11.61 -10.09 -3.59
C THR A 57 -11.61 -10.32 -2.07
N SER A 58 -10.97 -11.40 -1.62
CA SER A 58 -10.71 -11.68 -0.20
C SER A 58 -9.58 -10.83 0.39
N THR A 59 -8.69 -10.28 -0.43
CA THR A 59 -7.62 -9.39 0.02
C THR A 59 -8.20 -8.02 0.30
N SER A 60 -7.85 -7.40 1.43
CA SER A 60 -8.35 -6.07 1.78
C SER A 60 -7.95 -5.04 0.70
N PRO A 61 -8.91 -4.32 0.09
CA PRO A 61 -8.61 -3.33 -0.94
C PRO A 61 -8.20 -1.96 -0.37
N ASN A 62 -8.14 -1.83 0.96
CA ASN A 62 -7.86 -0.58 1.68
C ASN A 62 -8.77 0.58 1.24
N LEU A 63 -8.24 1.56 0.49
CA LEU A 63 -8.99 2.73 0.02
C LEU A 63 -9.72 2.51 -1.32
N PHE A 64 -9.60 1.32 -1.90
CA PHE A 64 -10.40 0.88 -3.02
C PHE A 64 -11.57 0.00 -2.57
N SER A 65 -12.47 -0.30 -3.49
CA SER A 65 -13.57 -1.21 -3.31
C SER A 65 -13.62 -2.19 -4.50
N TRP A 66 -13.52 -3.49 -4.23
CA TRP A 66 -13.65 -4.54 -5.25
C TRP A 66 -14.93 -4.47 -6.10
N VAL A 67 -16.01 -3.90 -5.56
CA VAL A 67 -17.29 -3.74 -6.27
C VAL A 67 -17.28 -2.46 -7.12
N LYS A 68 -17.08 -1.30 -6.50
CA LYS A 68 -17.16 0.02 -7.14
C LYS A 68 -15.98 0.34 -8.07
N ASP A 69 -14.76 -0.09 -7.70
CA ASP A 69 -13.52 0.25 -8.40
C ASP A 69 -13.02 -0.89 -9.28
N LYS A 70 -13.87 -1.89 -9.60
CA LYS A 70 -13.47 -3.07 -10.37
C LYS A 70 -12.76 -2.70 -11.67
N GLU A 71 -13.31 -1.75 -12.44
CA GLU A 71 -12.70 -1.38 -13.72
C GLU A 71 -11.31 -0.74 -13.52
N VAL A 72 -11.17 0.10 -12.52
CA VAL A 72 -9.88 0.74 -12.19
C VAL A 72 -8.85 -0.31 -11.77
N LEU A 73 -9.24 -1.27 -10.93
CA LEU A 73 -8.35 -2.30 -10.41
C LEU A 73 -7.84 -3.27 -11.50
N TYR A 74 -8.64 -3.56 -12.53
CA TYR A 74 -8.26 -4.51 -13.58
C TYR A 74 -7.67 -3.82 -14.83
N ASN A 75 -8.16 -2.65 -15.20
CA ASN A 75 -7.85 -2.02 -16.49
C ASN A 75 -7.57 -0.50 -16.38
N GLY A 76 -7.64 0.07 -15.18
CA GLY A 76 -7.52 1.50 -14.98
C GLY A 76 -6.12 2.04 -15.24
N PRO A 77 -6.00 3.35 -15.50
CA PRO A 77 -4.72 4.02 -15.31
C PRO A 77 -4.30 3.90 -13.83
N PHE A 78 -3.01 4.10 -13.56
CA PHE A 78 -2.52 4.14 -12.19
C PHE A 78 -3.25 5.22 -11.38
N GLU A 79 -3.80 4.83 -10.23
CA GLU A 79 -4.50 5.72 -9.31
C GLU A 79 -3.91 5.58 -7.90
N PHE A 80 -3.57 6.71 -7.28
CA PHE A 80 -3.06 6.74 -5.91
C PHE A 80 -4.01 7.50 -4.99
N ARG A 81 -4.56 6.79 -4.00
CA ARG A 81 -5.49 7.33 -3.00
C ARG A 81 -4.78 7.49 -1.66
N ILE A 82 -4.96 8.64 -1.02
CA ILE A 82 -4.52 8.89 0.35
C ILE A 82 -5.71 9.36 1.16
N ARG A 83 -5.77 8.94 2.43
CA ARG A 83 -6.75 9.46 3.36
C ARG A 83 -6.18 10.70 4.04
N GLU A 84 -6.86 11.83 3.91
CA GLU A 84 -6.39 13.12 4.46
C GLU A 84 -6.60 13.25 5.97
N LYS A 85 -7.61 12.55 6.51
CA LYS A 85 -7.97 12.59 7.93
C LYS A 85 -7.99 11.18 8.50
N SER A 86 -7.55 11.02 9.75
CA SER A 86 -7.69 9.73 10.43
C SER A 86 -9.17 9.31 10.47
N SER A 87 -9.43 8.01 10.35
CA SER A 87 -10.78 7.50 10.49
C SER A 87 -11.13 7.41 11.98
N PRO A 88 -12.33 7.85 12.37
CA PRO A 88 -12.83 7.62 13.72
C PRO A 88 -12.80 6.12 14.01
N GLY A 89 -12.21 5.70 15.13
CA GLY A 89 -12.18 4.29 15.53
C GLY A 89 -10.89 3.53 15.18
N VAL A 90 -9.92 4.11 14.46
CA VAL A 90 -8.62 3.46 14.19
C VAL A 90 -7.93 2.98 15.47
N LEU A 91 -8.10 3.69 16.58
CA LEU A 91 -7.53 3.32 17.87
C LEU A 91 -8.39 2.30 18.65
N GLY A 92 -9.63 2.08 18.24
CA GLY A 92 -10.56 1.13 18.87
C GLY A 92 -10.29 -0.31 18.44
N ASP A 93 -9.79 -0.50 17.22
CA ASP A 93 -9.45 -1.82 16.68
C ASP A 93 -8.04 -2.29 17.08
N MET A 94 -7.25 -1.44 17.74
CA MET A 94 -5.93 -1.79 18.27
C MET A 94 -6.02 -2.38 19.66
N THR A 95 -5.20 -3.39 19.92
CA THR A 95 -4.95 -3.88 21.28
C THR A 95 -4.34 -2.78 22.14
N SER A 96 -4.55 -2.85 23.45
CA SER A 96 -3.99 -1.93 24.45
C SER A 96 -2.48 -1.72 24.33
N GLU A 97 -1.75 -2.79 24.00
CA GLU A 97 -0.29 -2.86 23.92
C GLU A 97 0.22 -2.02 22.75
N TRP A 98 -0.30 -2.27 21.55
CA TRP A 98 0.00 -1.47 20.36
C TRP A 98 -0.37 0.00 20.53
N ARG A 99 -1.49 0.29 21.20
CA ARG A 99 -1.88 1.66 21.49
C ARG A 99 -0.89 2.36 22.42
N ALA A 100 -0.46 1.69 23.49
CA ALA A 100 0.54 2.22 24.42
C ALA A 100 1.88 2.50 23.71
N ILE A 101 2.32 1.59 22.82
CA ILE A 101 3.54 1.78 22.03
C ILE A 101 3.41 3.01 21.13
N ILE A 102 2.34 3.12 20.36
CA ILE A 102 2.14 4.25 19.43
C ILE A 102 2.07 5.58 20.18
N ASP A 103 1.33 5.62 21.29
CA ASP A 103 1.19 6.83 22.09
C ASP A 103 2.52 7.24 22.74
N SER A 104 3.42 6.29 23.05
CA SER A 104 4.76 6.59 23.59
C SER A 104 5.76 7.14 22.55
N THR A 105 5.43 7.07 21.26
CA THR A 105 6.28 7.52 20.15
C THR A 105 5.85 8.84 19.52
N ARG A 106 4.82 9.49 20.08
CA ARG A 106 4.34 10.82 19.68
C ARG A 106 4.92 11.91 20.57
#